data_AF-A0A9X2FM45-F1
#
_entry.id   AF-A0A9X2FM45-F1
#
_cell.length_a   1.000
_cell.length_b   1.000
_cell.length_c   1.000
_cell.angle_alpha   90.00
_cell.angle_beta   90.00
_cell.angle_gamma   90.00
#
_symmetry.space_group_name_H-M   'P 1'
#
loop_
_entity.id
_entity.type
_entity.pdbx_description
1 polymer ?
#
loop_
_entity_poly.entity_id
_entity_poly.type
_entity_poly.pdbx_seq_one_letter_code
_entity_poly.pdbx_strand_id
1 'polypeptide(L)' 'MDYDTKKDIKWGIAPIGWRNDDIPSIGKDNNLQQLLSDIVVAGFQGTEVGGFFPGPEKLNYELKLRNLKIAGQWF' A
#
# COMPACT_ATOMS: atom_id res chain seq x y z
N MET A 1 -9.59 13.04 31.40
CA MET A 1 -8.82 13.28 30.17
C MET A 1 -9.12 12.12 29.25
N ASP A 2 -9.87 12.33 28.17
CA ASP A 2 -9.98 11.33 27.12
C ASP A 2 -8.68 11.36 26.32
N TYR A 3 -7.93 10.25 26.36
CA TYR A 3 -6.82 10.05 25.44
C TYR A 3 -7.41 9.77 24.06
N ASP A 4 -7.12 10.62 23.09
CA ASP A 4 -7.52 10.40 21.68
C ASP A 4 -6.59 9.36 21.03
N THR A 5 -6.73 8.11 21.47
CA THR A 5 -5.92 6.96 21.02
C THR A 5 -6.12 6.64 19.54
N LYS A 6 -7.15 7.21 18.90
CA LYS A 6 -7.40 7.02 17.47
C LYS A 6 -6.27 7.60 16.61
N LYS A 7 -5.58 8.65 17.07
CA LYS A 7 -4.46 9.26 16.36
C LYS A 7 -3.18 8.41 16.38
N ASP A 8 -3.08 7.47 17.30
CA ASP A 8 -1.94 6.55 17.41
C ASP A 8 -2.05 5.36 16.43
N ILE A 9 -3.25 5.13 15.88
CA ILE A 9 -3.51 4.07 14.91
C ILE A 9 -3.28 4.56 13.47
N LYS A 10 -2.59 3.74 12.67
CA LYS A 10 -2.45 3.94 11.23
C LYS A 10 -3.14 2.80 10.49
N TRP A 11 -4.03 3.15 9.57
CA TRP A 11 -4.82 2.19 8.80
C TRP A 11 -4.22 1.99 7.41
N GLY A 12 -3.90 0.75 7.06
CA GLY A 12 -3.45 0.36 5.73
C GLY A 12 -4.31 -0.77 5.15
N ILE A 13 -4.15 -1.00 3.84
CA ILE A 13 -4.78 -2.10 3.12
C ILE A 13 -3.73 -2.79 2.23
N ALA A 14 -3.67 -4.13 2.27
CA ALA A 14 -2.62 -4.91 1.62
C ALA A 14 -2.80 -4.98 0.09
N PRO A 15 -1.70 -5.08 -0.69
CA PRO A 15 -1.76 -5.05 -2.15
C PRO A 15 -2.31 -6.34 -2.77
N ILE A 16 -2.41 -7.44 -2.00
CA ILE A 16 -2.93 -8.74 -2.45
C ILE A 16 -4.37 -8.67 -2.98
N GLY A 17 -5.15 -7.69 -2.52
CA GLY A 17 -6.50 -7.42 -3.05
C GLY A 17 -6.51 -6.92 -4.49
N TRP A 18 -5.42 -6.29 -4.95
CA TRP A 18 -5.27 -5.85 -6.34
C TRP A 18 -4.55 -6.88 -7.19
N ARG A 19 -3.50 -7.53 -6.67
CA ARG A 19 -2.67 -8.44 -7.45
C ARG A 19 -2.06 -9.49 -6.57
N ASN A 20 -2.17 -10.74 -7.01
CA ASN A 20 -1.68 -11.89 -6.26
C ASN A 20 -0.28 -12.29 -6.75
N ASP A 21 0.67 -12.44 -5.83
CA ASP A 21 2.05 -12.83 -6.15
C ASP A 21 2.20 -14.34 -6.37
N ASP A 22 1.44 -15.18 -5.65
CA ASP A 22 1.48 -16.65 -5.76
C ASP A 22 0.74 -17.19 -6.98
N ILE A 23 -0.31 -16.48 -7.41
CA ILE A 23 -1.12 -16.76 -8.60
C ILE A 23 -1.05 -15.56 -9.54
N PRO A 24 0.03 -15.41 -10.33
CA PRO A 24 0.35 -14.17 -11.07
C PRO A 24 -0.66 -13.75 -12.15
N SER A 25 -1.62 -14.62 -12.48
CA SER A 25 -2.73 -14.29 -13.39
C SER A 25 -3.80 -13.43 -12.73
N ILE A 26 -3.96 -13.51 -11.40
CA ILE A 26 -4.96 -12.74 -10.66
C ILE A 26 -4.48 -11.30 -10.50
N GLY A 27 -5.17 -10.38 -11.18
CA GLY A 27 -4.85 -8.96 -11.14
C GLY A 27 -3.54 -8.59 -11.84
N LYS A 28 -3.08 -9.41 -12.79
CA LYS A 28 -1.79 -9.25 -13.49
C LYS A 28 -1.59 -7.86 -14.10
N ASP A 29 -2.67 -7.30 -14.65
CA ASP A 29 -2.64 -6.01 -15.36
C ASP A 29 -2.70 -4.80 -14.40
N ASN A 30 -3.00 -5.04 -13.12
CA ASN A 30 -2.92 -4.01 -12.09
C ASN A 30 -1.46 -3.68 -11.78
N ASN A 31 -1.22 -2.39 -11.51
CA ASN A 31 0.11 -1.85 -11.26
C ASN A 31 0.18 -1.06 -9.95
N LEU A 32 1.41 -0.68 -9.58
CA LEU A 32 1.69 0.06 -8.35
C LEU A 32 0.95 1.40 -8.31
N GLN A 33 0.95 2.17 -9.40
CA GLN A 33 0.35 3.50 -9.43
C GLN A 33 -1.16 3.45 -9.21
N GLN A 34 -1.83 2.47 -9.81
CA GLN A 34 -3.26 2.23 -9.65
C GLN A 34 -3.57 1.94 -8.18
N LEU A 35 -2.98 0.89 -7.59
CA LEU A 35 -3.31 0.51 -6.22
C LEU A 35 -2.98 1.64 -5.22
N LEU A 36 -1.86 2.35 -5.38
CA LEU A 36 -1.52 3.45 -4.48
C LEU A 36 -2.51 4.60 -4.61
N SER A 37 -3.02 4.88 -5.81
CA SER A 37 -4.04 5.92 -5.99
C SER A 37 -5.39 5.49 -5.40
N ASP A 38 -5.77 4.22 -5.58
CA ASP A 38 -7.00 3.66 -5.01
C ASP A 38 -6.98 3.67 -3.47
N ILE A 39 -5.83 3.40 -2.85
CA ILE A 39 -5.64 3.51 -1.39
C ILE A 39 -5.97 4.91 -0.89
N VAL A 40 -5.53 5.95 -1.61
CA VAL A 40 -5.86 7.35 -1.27
C VAL A 40 -7.35 7.59 -1.41
N VAL A 41 -7.96 7.17 -2.53
CA VAL A 41 -9.40 7.33 -2.77
C VAL A 41 -10.23 6.63 -1.70
N ALA A 42 -9.79 5.45 -1.24
CA ALA A 42 -10.44 4.68 -0.19
C ALA A 42 -10.18 5.20 1.24
N GLY A 43 -9.31 6.20 1.42
CA GLY A 43 -9.05 6.84 2.71
C GLY A 43 -8.04 6.10 3.62
N PHE A 44 -7.25 5.18 3.06
CA PHE A 44 -6.18 4.50 3.80
C PHE A 44 -4.87 5.30 3.78
N GLN A 45 -4.00 5.02 4.75
CA GLN A 45 -2.76 5.76 4.98
C GLN A 45 -1.52 5.03 4.46
N GLY A 46 -1.69 3.82 3.92
CA GLY A 46 -0.58 3.01 3.45
C GLY A 46 -0.96 1.60 3.03
N THR A 47 0.07 0.81 2.73
CA THR A 47 -0.02 -0.59 2.32
C THR A 47 1.20 -1.38 2.80
N GLU A 48 1.22 -2.68 2.55
CA GLU A 48 2.41 -3.52 2.69
C GLU A 48 3.12 -3.66 1.34
N VAL A 49 4.33 -4.21 1.33
CA VAL A 49 5.07 -4.47 0.08
C VAL A 49 4.56 -5.75 -0.58
N GLY A 50 4.11 -5.65 -1.84
CA GLY A 50 3.82 -6.81 -2.70
C GLY A 50 5.06 -7.23 -3.50
N GLY A 51 5.14 -8.48 -3.90
CA GLY A 51 6.27 -9.04 -4.67
C GLY A 51 6.51 -8.36 -6.01
N PHE A 52 5.47 -7.81 -6.64
CA PHE A 52 5.58 -7.04 -7.88
C PHE A 52 6.04 -5.58 -7.71
N PHE A 53 6.32 -5.12 -6.48
CA PHE A 53 6.74 -3.75 -6.24
C PHE A 53 8.18 -3.51 -6.75
N PRO A 54 8.51 -2.29 -7.22
CA PRO A 54 9.86 -1.95 -7.63
C PRO A 54 10.79 -1.77 -6.41
N GLY A 55 12.07 -1.53 -6.67
CA GLY A 55 13.04 -1.23 -5.63
C GLY A 55 12.73 0.06 -4.84
N PRO A 56 13.42 0.27 -3.69
CA PRO A 56 13.07 1.29 -2.71
C PRO A 56 13.02 2.72 -3.25
N GLU A 57 13.91 3.10 -4.17
CA GLU A 57 13.96 4.46 -4.73
C GLU A 57 12.64 4.81 -5.44
N LYS A 58 12.22 3.97 -6.38
CA LYS A 58 10.99 4.18 -7.15
C LYS A 58 9.75 4.04 -6.27
N LEU A 59 9.75 3.09 -5.32
CA LEU A 59 8.65 2.91 -4.38
C LEU A 59 8.46 4.15 -3.50
N ASN A 60 9.55 4.69 -2.93
CA ASN A 60 9.51 5.89 -2.09
C ASN A 60 9.05 7.12 -2.88
N TYR A 61 9.45 7.25 -4.15
CA TYR A 61 8.96 8.30 -5.03
C TYR A 61 7.43 8.24 -5.20
N GLU A 62 6.88 7.08 -5.57
CA GLU A 62 5.44 6.92 -5.81
C GLU A 62 4.58 7.09 -4.55
N LEU A 63 5.09 6.64 -3.40
CA LEU A 63 4.46 6.84 -2.09
C LEU A 63 4.43 8.32 -1.70
N LYS A 64 5.54 9.05 -1.92
CA LYS A 64 5.66 10.47 -1.58
C LYS A 64 4.67 11.32 -2.38
N LEU A 65 4.44 11.00 -3.65
CA LEU A 65 3.45 11.69 -4.49
C LEU A 65 2.02 11.61 -3.91
N ARG A 66 1.73 10.59 -3.09
CA ARG A 66 0.39 10.27 -2.57
C ARG A 66 0.28 10.39 -1.05
N ASN A 67 1.34 10.81 -0.38
CA ASN A 67 1.43 10.88 1.08
C ASN A 67 1.10 9.54 1.78
N LEU A 68 1.53 8.42 1.20
CA LEU A 68 1.32 7.08 1.74
C LEU A 68 2.58 6.53 2.42
N LYS A 69 2.41 5.48 3.24
CA LYS A 69 3.50 4.78 3.94
C LYS A 69 3.45 3.27 3.71
N ILE A 70 4.59 2.61 3.92
CA ILE A 70 4.66 1.15 4.02
C ILE A 70 4.46 0.73 5.48
N ALA A 71 3.56 -0.22 5.71
CA ALA A 71 3.29 -0.81 7.03
C ALA A 71 4.25 -1.95 7.37
N GLY A 72 4.62 -2.75 6.37
CA GLY A 72 5.48 -3.92 6.52
C GLY A 72 5.70 -4.65 5.21
N GLN A 73 6.39 -5.79 5.28
CA GLN A 73 6.68 -6.66 4.14
C GLN A 73 6.70 -8.12 4.62
N TRP A 74 6.14 -9.02 3.81
CA TRP A 74 6.22 -10.46 4.01
C TRP A 74 7.60 -11.02 3.59
N PHE A 75 8.08 -12.04 4.31
CA PHE A 75 9.43 -12.64 4.17
C PHE A 75 9.54 -13.72 3.10
#